data_AF-A0A7C4I4K6-F1
#
_entry.id   AF-A0A7C4I4K6-F1
#
_cell.length_a   1.000
_cell.length_b   1.000
_cell.length_c   1.000
_cell.angle_alpha   90.00
_cell.angle_beta   90.00
_cell.angle_gamma   90.00
#
_symmetry.space_group_name_H-M   'P 1'
#
loop_
_entity.id
_entity.type
_entity.pdbx_description
1 polymer ?
#
loop_
_entity_poly.entity_id
_entity_poly.type
_entity_poly.pdbx_seq_one_letter_code
_entity_poly.pdbx_strand_id
1 'polypeptide(L)' 'VMCRNVLIYLDQESINRVVENIYKALRDDGYLFLSPAESLFGITDKFKPSKEKGVFFYTKV' A
#
# COMPACT_ATOMS: atom_id res chain seq x y z
N VAL A 1 -2.11 5.03 -6.87
CA VAL A 1 -3.39 4.61 -6.24
C VAL A 1 -3.51 5.23 -4.86
N MET A 2 -4.67 5.76 -4.48
CA MET A 2 -4.97 6.14 -3.09
C MET A 2 -5.94 5.12 -2.51
N CYS A 3 -5.56 4.46 -1.41
CA CYS A 3 -6.38 3.47 -0.71
C CYS A 3 -6.29 3.80 0.78
N ARG A 4 -7.23 4.61 1.28
CA ARG A 4 -7.14 5.25 2.59
C ARG A 4 -8.37 4.91 3.43
N ASN A 5 -8.16 4.52 4.69
CA ASN A 5 -9.21 4.21 5.66
C ASN A 5 -10.13 3.05 5.21
N VAL A 6 -9.58 2.04 4.53
CA VAL A 6 -10.34 0.88 4.02
C VAL A 6 -9.73 -0.44 4.50
N LEU A 7 -8.41 -0.57 4.50
CA LEU A 7 -7.72 -1.82 4.84
C LEU A 7 -7.96 -2.25 6.29
N ILE A 8 -8.22 -1.29 7.19
CA ILE A 8 -8.51 -1.55 8.62
C ILE A 8 -9.80 -2.36 8.86
N TYR A 9 -10.67 -2.50 7.86
CA TYR A 9 -11.91 -3.27 7.95
C TYR A 9 -11.79 -4.68 7.38
N LEU A 10 -10.66 -5.01 6.78
CA LEU A 10 -10.45 -6.27 6.07
C LEU A 10 -9.67 -7.25 6.92
N ASP A 11 -9.93 -8.54 6.71
CA ASP A 11 -9.08 -9.60 7.24
C ASP A 11 -7.75 -9.69 6.46
N GLN A 12 -6.79 -10.42 7.02
CA GLN A 12 -5.44 -10.51 6.43
C GLN A 12 -5.45 -11.09 5.01
N GLU A 13 -6.32 -12.07 4.73
CA GLU A 13 -6.43 -12.67 3.40
C GLU A 13 -6.92 -11.65 2.37
N SER A 14 -7.96 -10.90 2.72
CA SER A 14 -8.53 -9.84 1.90
C SER A 14 -7.54 -8.71 1.67
N ILE A 15 -6.79 -8.30 2.70
CA ILE A 15 -5.73 -7.29 2.55
C ILE A 15 -4.67 -7.78 1.56
N ASN A 16 -4.18 -9.01 1.70
CA ASN A 16 -3.19 -9.59 0.79
C ASN A 16 -3.68 -9.56 -0.67
N ARG A 17 -4.94 -9.96 -0.90
CA ARG A 17 -5.55 -9.94 -2.24
C ARG A 17 -5.68 -8.53 -2.81
N VAL A 18 -6.13 -7.57 -2.00
CA VAL A 18 -6.26 -6.17 -2.42
C VAL A 18 -4.91 -5.57 -2.77
N VAL A 19 -3.90 -5.76 -1.92
CA VAL A 19 -2.54 -5.23 -2.12
C VAL A 19 -1.91 -5.84 -3.38
N GLU A 20 -2.08 -7.14 -3.63
CA GLU A 20 -1.61 -7.80 -4.85
C GLU A 20 -2.27 -7.23 -6.12
N ASN A 21 -3.58 -6.98 -6.07
CA ASN A 21 -4.31 -6.39 -7.19
C ASN A 21 -3.86 -4.95 -7.45
N ILE A 22 -3.63 -4.16 -6.39
CA ILE A 22 -3.08 -2.81 -6.50
C ILE A 22 -1.69 -2.85 -7.12
N TYR A 23 -0.83 -3.77 -6.68
CA TYR A 23 0.52 -3.93 -7.23
C TYR A 23 0.50 -4.23 -8.74
N LYS A 24 -0.37 -5.14 -9.19
CA LYS A 24 -0.55 -5.48 -10.61
C LYS A 24 -1.11 -4.32 -11.43
N ALA A 25 -2.00 -3.51 -10.86
CA ALA A 25 -2.60 -2.37 -11.52
C ALA A 25 -1.66 -1.15 -11.61
N LEU A 26 -0.64 -1.09 -10.74
CA LEU A 26 0.33 -0.01 -10.74
C LEU A 26 1.41 -0.22 -11.82
N ARG A 27 1.74 0.87 -12.52
CA ARG A 27 2.96 0.96 -13.32
C ARG A 27 4.17 0.82 -12.42
N ASP A 28 5.30 0.43 -13.01
CA ASP A 28 6.59 0.47 -12.33
C ASP A 28 6.88 1.92 -11.90
N ASP A 29 7.52 2.08 -10.73
CA ASP A 29 7.66 3.35 -10.00
C ASP A 29 6.34 4.03 -9.58
N GLY A 30 5.21 3.35 -9.71
CA GLY A 30 3.90 3.85 -9.30
C GLY A 30 3.76 4.00 -7.78
N TYR A 31 3.00 5.00 -7.36
CA TYR A 31 2.81 5.31 -5.93
C TYR A 31 1.50 4.76 -5.37
N LEU A 32 1.55 4.30 -4.12
CA LEU A 32 0.41 3.92 -3.29
C LEU A 32 0.39 4.76 -2.00
N PHE A 33 -0.72 5.43 -1.75
CA PHE A 33 -0.95 6.21 -0.52
C PHE A 33 -1.94 5.50 0.38
N LEU A 34 -1.55 5.29 1.64
CA LEU A 34 -2.39 4.71 2.70
C LEU A 34 -2.65 5.75 3.80
N SER A 35 -3.64 5.50 4.66
CA SER A 35 -3.84 6.33 5.86
C SER A 35 -2.83 5.97 6.96
N PRO A 36 -2.58 6.87 7.94
CA PRO A 36 -1.60 6.62 9.01
C PRO A 36 -1.88 5.38 9.89
N ALA A 37 -3.13 4.91 9.93
CA ALA A 37 -3.53 3.70 10.65
C ALA A 37 -3.29 2.40 9.85
N GLU A 38 -2.84 2.52 8.59
CA GLU A 38 -2.67 1.40 7.66
C GLU A 38 -1.19 1.26 7.31
N SER A 39 -0.70 0.02 7.22
CA SER A 39 0.69 -0.29 6.90
C SER A 39 0.78 -1.59 6.12
N LEU A 40 1.73 -1.67 5.18
CA LEU A 40 2.08 -2.90 4.46
C LEU A 40 3.17 -3.73 5.16
N PHE A 41 3.65 -3.28 6.32
CA PHE A 41 4.65 -4.01 7.08
C PHE A 41 4.10 -5.38 7.52
N GLY A 42 4.83 -6.46 7.21
CA GLY A 42 4.40 -7.83 7.47
C GLY A 42 3.36 -8.38 6.49
N ILE A 43 2.93 -7.59 5.50
CA ILE A 43 1.96 -7.98 4.47
C ILE A 43 2.68 -8.33 3.16
N THR A 44 3.58 -7.47 2.69
CA THR A 44 4.37 -7.69 1.48
C THR A 44 5.64 -6.83 1.48
N ASP A 45 6.65 -7.29 0.75
CA ASP A 45 7.94 -6.63 0.48
C ASP A 45 8.00 -5.99 -0.93
N LYS A 46 6.96 -6.16 -1.74
CA LYS A 46 6.85 -5.64 -3.12
C LYS A 46 6.77 -4.12 -3.23
N PHE A 47 6.59 -3.45 -2.10
CA PHE A 47 6.47 -1.99 -2.02
C PHE A 47 7.57 -1.41 -1.16
N LYS A 48 8.23 -0.37 -1.65
CA LYS A 48 9.22 0.39 -0.89
C LYS A 48 8.55 1.56 -0.16
N PRO A 49 8.56 1.60 1.19
CA PRO A 49 8.06 2.74 1.94
C PRO A 49 8.96 3.96 1.76
N SER A 50 8.36 5.14 1.56
CA SER A 50 9.03 6.42 1.37
C SER A 50 8.29 7.53 2.13
N LYS A 51 9.03 8.57 2.53
CA LYS A 51 8.46 9.74 3.19
C LYS A 51 9.10 11.00 2.64
N GLU A 52 8.28 11.92 2.14
CA GLU A 52 8.73 13.22 1.65
C GLU A 52 7.83 14.33 2.18
N LYS A 53 8.41 15.40 2.73
CA LYS A 53 7.69 16.59 3.23
C LYS A 53 6.50 16.26 4.15
N GLY A 54 6.65 15.22 4.98
CA GLY A 54 5.61 14.77 5.91
C GLY A 54 4.57 13.81 5.32
N VAL A 55 4.59 13.58 4.00
CA VAL A 55 3.70 12.62 3.33
C VAL A 55 4.38 11.26 3.28
N PHE A 56 3.67 10.24 3.73
CA PHE A 56 4.11 8.84 3.66
C PHE A 56 3.43 8.15 2.49
N PHE A 57 4.20 7.42 1.70
CA PHE A 57 3.71 6.68 0.54
C PHE A 57 4.60 5.49 0.23
N TYR A 58 4.08 4.58 -0.58
CA TYR A 58 4.77 3.39 -1.04
C TYR A 58 5.05 3.51 -2.54
N THR A 59 6.20 3.05 -2.99
CA THR A 59 6.55 2.95 -4.41
C THR A 59 6.62 1.49 -4.81
N LYS A 60 6.04 1.14 -5.95
CA LYS A 60 6.16 -0.20 -6.54
C LYS A 60 7.62 -0.46 -6.93
N VAL A 61 8.17 -1.59 -6.52
CA VAL A 61 9.53 -2.05 -6.87
C VAL A 61 9.46 -3.14 -7.93
#